data_AF-L9Z3J9-F1
#
_entry.id   AF-L9Z3J9-F1
#
_cell.length_a   1.000
_cell.length_b   1.000
_cell.length_c   1.000
_cell.angle_alpha   90.00
_cell.angle_beta   90.00
_cell.angle_gamma   90.00
#
_symmetry.space_group_name_H-M   'P 1'
#
loop_
_entity.id
_entity.type
_entity.pdbx_description
1 polymer ?
#
loop_
_entity_poly.entity_id
_entity_poly.type
_entity_poly.pdbx_seq_one_letter_code
_entity_poly.pdbx_strand_id
1 'polypeptide(L)'
;MSVIESIHEDHGATFGERGDRRVVEHYGRPARTHRAVRNGVGLLEQAYGVIVVEGDDRVEYVDNVVSNRVPATDGQGCYALVLDPQGGIDVELYIYNAGERLLLFTQPETAVPLAEEWSEKVFIQDVEIRVATDDLSLI
;
A
#
# COMPACT_ATOMS: atom_id res chain seq x y z
N MET A 1 1.21 -13.44 -1.49
CA MET A 1 1.40 -14.14 -2.78
C MET A 1 0.28 -13.70 -3.72
N SER A 2 0.49 -13.65 -5.04
CA SER A 2 -0.57 -13.29 -5.99
C SER A 2 -1.77 -14.23 -5.82
N VAL A 3 -2.99 -13.70 -5.71
CA VAL A 3 -4.20 -14.53 -5.59
C VAL A 3 -4.67 -15.08 -6.94
N ILE A 4 -4.07 -14.59 -8.02
CA ILE A 4 -4.38 -14.94 -9.41
C ILE A 4 -3.14 -15.45 -10.17
N GLU A 5 -2.18 -16.05 -9.46
CA GLU A 5 -0.91 -16.51 -10.03
C GLU A 5 -1.11 -17.46 -11.23
N SER A 6 -2.06 -18.40 -11.13
CA SER A 6 -2.41 -19.30 -12.23
C SER A 6 -2.89 -18.56 -13.50
N ILE A 7 -3.65 -17.48 -13.34
CA ILE A 7 -4.10 -16.64 -14.46
C ILE A 7 -2.89 -15.97 -15.12
N HIS A 8 -1.93 -15.49 -14.33
CA HIS A 8 -0.70 -14.91 -14.85
C HIS A 8 0.13 -15.93 -15.64
N GLU A 9 0.28 -17.14 -15.10
CA GLU A 9 1.01 -18.23 -15.76
C GLU A 9 0.34 -18.67 -17.07
N ASP A 10 -0.99 -18.85 -17.08
CA ASP A 10 -1.77 -19.21 -18.27
C ASP A 10 -1.65 -18.17 -19.39
N HIS A 11 -1.42 -16.90 -19.04
CA HIS A 11 -1.19 -15.82 -19.99
C HIS A 11 0.28 -15.58 -20.36
N GLY A 12 1.20 -16.42 -19.87
CA GLY A 12 2.62 -16.37 -20.21
C GLY A 12 3.36 -15.22 -19.53
N ALA A 13 3.00 -14.91 -18.28
CA ALA A 13 3.71 -13.94 -17.46
C ALA A 13 5.18 -14.33 -17.27
N THR A 14 6.05 -13.33 -17.39
CA THR A 14 7.40 -13.36 -16.86
C THR A 14 7.37 -12.71 -15.48
N PHE A 15 7.94 -13.39 -14.49
CA PHE A 15 7.92 -12.95 -13.10
C PHE A 15 9.28 -12.42 -12.68
N GLY A 16 9.25 -11.47 -11.76
CA GLY A 16 10.40 -10.96 -11.03
C GLY A 16 10.09 -10.90 -9.53
N GLU A 17 10.99 -10.31 -8.77
CA GLU A 17 10.87 -10.13 -7.33
C GLU A 17 10.87 -8.64 -6.98
N ARG A 18 9.99 -8.26 -6.04
CA ARG A 18 9.96 -6.93 -5.44
C ARG A 18 9.76 -7.09 -3.93
N GLY A 19 10.77 -6.71 -3.16
CA GLY A 19 10.85 -7.11 -1.75
C GLY A 19 10.87 -8.63 -1.62
N ASP A 20 9.95 -9.17 -0.82
CA ASP A 20 9.70 -10.59 -0.61
C ASP A 20 8.57 -11.15 -1.51
N ARG A 21 8.08 -10.36 -2.48
CA ARG A 21 6.93 -10.72 -3.32
C ARG A 21 7.33 -11.04 -4.76
N ARG A 22 6.84 -12.17 -5.28
CA ARG A 22 6.87 -12.52 -6.70
C ARG A 22 5.80 -11.70 -7.43
N VAL A 23 6.20 -10.95 -8.47
CA VAL A 23 5.33 -10.04 -9.23
C VAL A 23 5.47 -10.27 -10.73
N VAL A 24 4.44 -9.92 -11.50
CA VAL A 24 4.50 -9.98 -12.97
C VAL A 24 5.29 -8.78 -13.51
N GLU A 25 6.39 -9.04 -14.22
CA GLU A 25 7.13 -7.99 -14.92
C GLU A 25 6.48 -7.66 -16.27
N HIS A 26 6.14 -8.69 -17.05
CA HIS A 26 5.49 -8.51 -18.35
C HIS A 26 4.98 -9.83 -18.95
N TYR A 27 4.15 -9.72 -19.99
CA TYR A 27 3.68 -10.84 -20.82
C TYR A 27 4.42 -10.92 -22.19
N GLY A 28 5.70 -10.53 -22.22
CA GLY A 28 6.60 -10.68 -23.37
C GLY A 28 6.53 -9.59 -24.45
N ARG A 29 5.63 -8.60 -24.33
CA ARG A 29 5.50 -7.49 -25.31
C ARG A 29 5.41 -6.09 -24.65
N PRO A 30 6.43 -5.63 -23.89
CA PRO A 30 6.34 -4.39 -23.09
C PRO A 30 5.94 -3.14 -23.88
N ALA A 31 6.52 -2.92 -25.06
CA ALA A 31 6.20 -1.76 -25.91
C ALA A 31 4.74 -1.76 -26.39
N ARG A 32 4.15 -2.95 -26.61
CA ARG A 32 2.72 -3.08 -26.95
C ARG A 32 1.86 -2.80 -25.73
N THR A 33 2.22 -3.32 -24.56
CA THR A 33 1.51 -3.07 -23.29
C THR A 33 1.49 -1.59 -22.95
N HIS A 34 2.63 -0.89 -23.05
CA HIS A 34 2.71 0.56 -22.84
C HIS A 34 1.75 1.34 -23.76
N ARG A 35 1.65 0.96 -25.04
CA ARG A 35 0.67 1.57 -25.95
C ARG A 35 -0.78 1.22 -25.59
N ALA A 36 -1.06 -0.01 -25.14
CA ALA A 36 -2.41 -0.43 -24.77
C ALA A 36 -2.94 0.36 -23.56
N VAL A 37 -2.13 0.56 -22.51
CA VAL A 37 -2.49 1.36 -21.34
C VAL A 37 -2.85 2.80 -21.74
N ARG A 38 -2.13 3.39 -22.70
CA ARG A 38 -2.35 4.79 -23.12
C ARG A 38 -3.51 4.99 -24.09
N ASN A 39 -3.90 3.94 -24.82
CA ASN A 39 -4.90 4.05 -25.89
C ASN A 39 -6.12 3.15 -25.63
N GLY A 40 -6.25 2.60 -24.43
CA GLY A 40 -7.26 1.61 -24.07
C GLY A 40 -7.25 1.39 -22.56
N VAL A 41 -7.17 0.13 -22.15
CA VAL A 41 -7.16 -0.28 -20.74
C VAL A 41 -5.98 -1.22 -20.51
N GLY A 42 -5.31 -1.05 -19.38
CA GLY A 42 -4.41 -2.05 -18.82
C GLY A 42 -4.87 -2.44 -17.43
N LEU A 43 -4.60 -3.67 -17.07
CA LEU A 43 -4.89 -4.25 -15.76
C LEU A 43 -3.57 -4.76 -15.19
N LEU A 44 -3.35 -4.56 -13.89
CA LEU A 44 -2.11 -4.94 -13.25
C LEU A 44 -2.41 -5.29 -11.78
N GLU A 45 -1.91 -6.42 -11.32
CA GLU A 45 -1.96 -6.74 -9.90
C GLU A 45 -0.83 -5.97 -9.20
N GLN A 46 -1.18 -5.10 -8.25
CA GLN A 46 -0.18 -4.36 -7.48
C GLN A 46 0.25 -5.16 -6.26
N ALA A 47 1.57 -5.31 -6.09
CA ALA A 47 2.14 -5.77 -4.85
C ALA A 47 2.37 -4.57 -3.92
N TYR A 48 1.32 -4.18 -3.19
CA TYR A 48 1.45 -3.26 -2.06
C TYR A 48 1.58 -4.04 -0.75
N GLY A 49 2.31 -3.46 0.19
CA GLY A 49 2.10 -3.74 1.61
C GLY A 49 0.88 -2.97 2.07
N VAL A 50 0.04 -3.58 2.91
CA VAL A 50 -1.19 -2.96 3.42
C VAL A 50 -1.17 -2.94 4.93
N ILE A 51 -1.31 -1.75 5.51
CA ILE A 51 -1.50 -1.55 6.95
C ILE A 51 -2.93 -1.05 7.17
N VAL A 52 -3.60 -1.63 8.15
CA VAL A 52 -4.91 -1.18 8.63
C VAL A 52 -4.69 -0.44 9.95
N VAL A 53 -5.25 0.76 10.05
CA VAL A 53 -5.28 1.56 11.28
C VAL A 53 -6.73 1.78 11.69
N GLU A 54 -7.11 1.27 12.85
CA GLU A 54 -8.46 1.31 13.43
C GLU A 54 -8.43 2.07 14.77
N GLY A 55 -9.61 2.40 15.31
CA GLY A 55 -9.77 3.14 16.58
C GLY A 55 -10.21 4.59 16.38
N ASP A 56 -10.75 5.21 17.43
CA ASP A 56 -11.35 6.56 17.37
C ASP A 56 -10.32 7.64 17.03
N ASP A 57 -9.05 7.44 17.42
CA ASP A 57 -7.96 8.41 17.20
C ASP A 57 -7.16 8.14 15.91
N ARG A 58 -7.54 7.15 15.09
CA ARG A 58 -6.77 6.71 13.90
C ARG A 58 -6.38 7.84 12.94
N VAL A 59 -7.28 8.81 12.71
CA VAL A 59 -7.04 9.91 11.77
C VAL A 59 -6.00 10.87 12.33
N GLU A 60 -6.18 11.30 13.59
CA GLU A 60 -5.25 12.20 14.26
C GLU A 60 -3.87 11.55 14.42
N TYR A 61 -3.82 10.26 14.76
CA TYR A 61 -2.58 9.52 14.87
C TYR A 61 -1.79 9.55 13.56
N VAL A 62 -2.40 9.15 12.45
CA VAL A 62 -1.70 9.10 11.16
C VAL A 62 -1.34 10.51 10.66
N ASP A 63 -2.23 11.50 10.83
CA ASP A 63 -1.99 12.91 10.44
C ASP A 63 -0.77 13.52 11.14
N ASN A 64 -0.52 13.14 12.39
CA ASN A 64 0.64 13.59 13.16
C ASN A 64 1.98 12.98 12.70
N VAL A 65 1.95 11.85 11.99
CA VAL A 65 3.14 11.11 11.59
C VAL A 65 3.52 11.36 10.13
N VAL A 66 2.53 11.59 9.26
CA VAL A 66 2.78 11.73 7.82
C VAL A 66 2.90 13.19 7.37
N SER A 67 3.49 13.41 6.21
CA SER A 67 3.78 14.74 5.65
C SER A 67 2.57 15.46 5.05
N ASN A 68 1.40 14.83 4.98
CA ASN A 68 0.21 15.36 4.31
C ASN A 68 -1.02 15.19 5.18
N ARG A 69 -2.04 16.02 4.95
CA ARG A 69 -3.29 15.97 5.71
C ARG A 69 -4.06 14.70 5.39
N VAL A 70 -4.37 13.90 6.41
CA VAL A 70 -5.17 12.70 6.30
C VAL A 70 -6.65 13.08 6.18
N PRO A 71 -7.36 12.65 5.12
CA PRO A 71 -8.77 12.95 4.98
C PRO A 71 -9.60 12.31 6.10
N ALA A 72 -10.44 13.11 6.76
CA ALA A 72 -11.42 12.62 7.74
C ALA A 72 -12.69 12.04 7.10
N THR A 73 -12.91 12.29 5.80
CA THR A 73 -14.11 11.86 5.08
C THR A 73 -13.93 10.45 4.53
N ASP A 74 -14.89 9.57 4.81
CA ASP A 74 -14.97 8.25 4.17
C ASP A 74 -15.00 8.37 2.65
N GLY A 75 -14.30 7.47 1.97
CA GLY A 75 -14.18 7.46 0.51
C GLY A 75 -13.07 8.36 -0.04
N GLN A 76 -12.35 9.09 0.82
CA GLN A 76 -11.26 9.97 0.41
C GLN A 76 -9.90 9.39 0.79
N GLY A 77 -8.88 9.77 0.02
CA GLY A 77 -7.51 9.39 0.28
C GLY A 77 -6.52 10.46 -0.15
N CYS A 78 -5.27 10.30 0.29
CA CYS A 78 -4.17 11.16 -0.09
C CYS A 78 -2.87 10.35 -0.26
N TYR A 79 -1.95 10.91 -1.04
CA TYR A 79 -0.56 10.47 -1.04
C TYR A 79 0.20 11.22 0.06
N ALA A 80 1.03 10.51 0.83
CA ALA A 80 1.80 11.08 1.92
C ALA A 80 3.16 10.41 2.06
N LEU A 81 4.05 11.05 2.81
CA LEU A 81 5.38 10.55 3.12
C LEU A 81 5.52 10.40 4.65
N VAL A 82 6.26 9.38 5.08
CA VAL A 82 6.84 9.30 6.43
C VAL A 82 8.26 9.84 6.32
N LEU A 83 8.60 10.75 7.21
CA LEU A 83 9.89 11.42 7.20
C LEU A 83 10.70 11.09 8.45
N ASP A 84 12.01 11.00 8.27
CA ASP A 84 12.94 10.94 9.39
C ASP A 84 12.99 12.31 10.14
N PRO A 85 13.60 12.38 11.34
CA PRO A 85 13.70 13.64 12.09
C PRO A 85 14.53 14.74 11.41
N GLN A 86 15.27 14.43 10.33
CA GLN A 86 16.01 15.38 9.49
C GLN A 86 15.22 15.80 8.24
N GLY A 87 14.02 15.23 8.02
CA GLY A 87 13.17 15.48 6.86
C GLY A 87 13.51 14.63 5.62
N GLY A 88 14.36 13.60 5.77
CA GLY A 88 14.57 12.56 4.76
C GLY A 88 13.32 11.71 4.57
N ILE A 89 13.13 11.14 3.38
CA ILE A 89 11.96 10.29 3.09
C ILE A 89 12.30 8.85 3.49
N ASP A 90 11.58 8.33 4.47
CA ASP A 90 11.67 6.93 4.88
C ASP A 90 10.69 6.06 4.10
N VAL A 91 9.44 6.51 3.99
CA VAL A 91 8.36 5.74 3.36
C VAL A 91 7.46 6.65 2.54
N GLU A 92 7.08 6.19 1.36
CA GLU A 92 5.95 6.75 0.60
C GLU A 92 4.72 5.86 0.78
N LEU A 93 3.54 6.47 0.90
CA LEU A 93 2.30 5.72 1.03
C LEU A 93 1.08 6.44 0.45
N TYR A 94 0.07 5.65 0.12
CA TYR A 94 -1.29 6.14 -0.08
C TYR A 94 -2.13 5.81 1.14
N ILE A 95 -2.89 6.77 1.62
CA ILE A 95 -3.80 6.64 2.75
C ILE A 95 -5.21 6.75 2.21
N TYR A 96 -6.09 5.84 2.59
CA TYR A 96 -7.50 5.87 2.24
C TYR A 96 -8.36 5.71 3.48
N ASN A 97 -9.31 6.62 3.68
CA ASN A 97 -10.27 6.54 4.76
C ASN A 97 -11.48 5.71 4.32
N ALA A 98 -11.68 4.58 4.99
CA ALA A 98 -12.76 3.63 4.75
C ALA A 98 -13.73 3.62 5.94
N GLY A 99 -14.09 4.80 6.44
CA GLY A 99 -15.02 4.96 7.56
C GLY A 99 -14.35 4.57 8.86
N GLU A 100 -14.60 3.34 9.34
CA GLU A 100 -14.11 2.82 10.64
C GLU A 100 -12.60 2.54 10.69
N ARG A 101 -11.92 2.60 9.53
CA ARG A 101 -10.49 2.32 9.42
C ARG A 101 -9.80 3.17 8.35
N LEU A 102 -8.49 3.33 8.49
CA LEU A 102 -7.61 3.79 7.42
C LEU A 102 -6.91 2.59 6.78
N LEU A 103 -6.81 2.61 5.45
CA LEU A 103 -5.99 1.69 4.67
C LEU A 103 -4.76 2.43 4.18
N LEU A 104 -3.59 1.94 4.55
CA LEU A 104 -2.30 2.53 4.19
C LEU A 104 -1.59 1.56 3.24
N PHE A 105 -1.35 2.01 2.01
CA PHE A 105 -0.67 1.24 0.97
C PHE A 105 0.78 1.70 0.86
N THR A 106 1.71 0.81 1.20
CA THR A 106 3.17 1.05 1.20
C THR A 106 3.87 0.09 0.23
N GLN A 107 5.16 0.25 0.03
CA GLN A 107 5.96 -0.81 -0.58
C GLN A 107 5.88 -2.10 0.28
N PRO A 108 5.85 -3.31 -0.31
CA PRO A 108 5.67 -4.57 0.40
C PRO A 108 6.60 -4.76 1.60
N GLU A 109 7.89 -4.48 1.38
CA GLU A 109 8.97 -4.63 2.35
C GLU A 109 8.86 -3.67 3.54
N THR A 110 8.02 -2.62 3.42
CA THR A 110 7.92 -1.56 4.42
C THR A 110 6.74 -1.73 5.38
N ALA A 111 5.72 -2.50 5.01
CA ALA A 111 4.48 -2.57 5.80
C ALA A 111 4.71 -3.13 7.22
N VAL A 112 5.48 -4.21 7.34
CA VAL A 112 5.75 -4.85 8.64
C VAL A 112 6.60 -3.94 9.54
N PRO A 113 7.79 -3.46 9.12
CA PRO A 113 8.58 -2.57 9.97
C PRO A 113 7.85 -1.30 10.40
N LEU A 114 7.08 -0.70 9.49
CA LEU A 114 6.34 0.53 9.78
C LEU A 114 5.22 0.30 10.79
N ALA A 115 4.44 -0.79 10.63
CA ALA A 115 3.38 -1.13 11.56
C ALA A 115 3.91 -1.45 12.96
N GLU A 116 5.03 -2.19 13.06
CA GLU A 116 5.69 -2.49 14.33
C GLU A 116 6.17 -1.21 15.02
N GLU A 117 6.90 -0.35 14.29
CA GLU A 117 7.41 0.92 14.82
C GLU A 117 6.30 1.84 15.34
N TRP A 118 5.20 1.96 14.59
CA TRP A 118 4.07 2.81 14.97
C TRP A 118 3.31 2.23 16.16
N SER A 119 3.11 0.91 16.19
CA SER A 119 2.43 0.23 17.29
C SER A 119 3.16 0.42 18.63
N GLU A 120 4.49 0.42 18.62
CA GLU A 120 5.31 0.69 19.81
C GLU A 120 5.17 2.12 20.34
N LYS A 121 4.70 3.05 19.50
CA LYS A 121 4.51 4.47 19.82
C LYS A 121 3.07 4.82 20.19
N VAL A 122 2.15 3.84 20.20
CA VAL A 122 0.79 4.02 20.70
C VAL A 122 0.80 3.91 22.23
N PHE A 123 0.45 4.99 22.93
CA PHE A 123 0.43 5.00 24.40
C PHE A 123 -0.97 5.21 24.98
N ILE A 124 -1.57 6.38 24.73
CA ILE A 124 -2.84 6.81 25.34
C ILE A 124 -3.98 6.83 24.30
N GLN A 125 -3.64 6.83 23.01
CA GLN A 125 -4.60 6.95 21.91
C GLN A 125 -5.33 5.63 21.67
N ASP A 126 -6.61 5.72 21.32
CA ASP A 126 -7.40 4.58 20.86
C ASP A 126 -7.07 4.27 19.39
N VAL A 127 -6.00 3.50 19.19
CA VAL A 127 -5.50 3.10 17.88
C VAL A 127 -5.02 1.66 17.90
N GLU A 128 -5.49 0.86 16.94
CA GLU A 128 -4.95 -0.46 16.62
C GLU A 128 -4.32 -0.44 15.22
N ILE A 129 -3.09 -0.94 15.11
CA ILE A 129 -2.32 -0.96 13.86
C ILE A 129 -1.95 -2.41 13.57
N ARG A 130 -2.29 -2.88 12.37
CA ARG A 130 -1.95 -4.25 11.94
C ARG A 130 -1.61 -4.32 10.46
N VAL A 131 -0.77 -5.28 10.11
CA VAL A 131 -0.51 -5.63 8.71
C VAL A 131 -1.67 -6.47 8.18
N ALA A 132 -2.19 -6.09 7.01
CA ALA A 132 -3.30 -6.72 6.32
C ALA A 132 -2.95 -7.07 4.86
N THR A 133 -1.64 -7.10 4.53
CA THR A 133 -1.14 -7.35 3.17
C THR A 133 -1.69 -8.63 2.55
N ASP A 134 -1.93 -9.68 3.35
CA ASP A 134 -2.45 -10.95 2.86
C ASP A 134 -3.98 -11.08 2.99
N ASP A 135 -4.65 -10.07 3.56
CA ASP A 135 -6.12 -10.01 3.67
C ASP A 135 -6.76 -9.37 2.43
N LEU A 136 -5.98 -8.58 1.68
CA LEU A 136 -6.43 -7.73 0.59
C LEU A 136 -5.59 -7.96 -0.67
N SER A 137 -6.20 -7.79 -1.83
CA SER A 137 -5.52 -7.83 -3.13
C SER A 137 -5.97 -6.67 -4.00
N LEU A 138 -5.04 -6.11 -4.78
CA LEU A 138 -5.26 -4.93 -5.62
C LEU A 138 -5.03 -5.29 -7.09
N ILE A 139 -6.01 -4.98 -7.94
CA ILE A 139 -6.05 -5.25 -9.38
C ILE A 139 -6.38 -3.95 -10.14
#